data_AF-A0A1I0W3X6-F1
#
_entry.id   AF-A0A1I0W3X6-F1
#
_cell.length_a   1.000
_cell.length_b   1.000
_cell.length_c   1.000
_cell.angle_alpha   90.00
_cell.angle_beta   90.00
_cell.angle_gamma   90.00
#
_symmetry.space_group_name_H-M   'P 1'
#
loop_
_entity.id
_entity.type
_entity.pdbx_description
1 polymer ?
#
loop_
_entity_poly.entity_id
_entity_poly.type
_entity_poly.pdbx_seq_one_letter_code
_entity_poly.pdbx_strand_id
1 'polypeptide(L)'
;MTIDIGQMTEEQVLQRLLDADTLPERTVLLERLGIPVKIRGLTGKQVFGIRERCTERKERRGQTVERLDEELFNVSLIAAATVTPAWGDGKLLAKFSASSAEEVVKRILLAGELSALGDVVLDLSGFNTELEDVKN
;
A
#
# COMPACT_ATOMS: atom_id res chain seq x y z
N MET A 1 11.57 24.61 -16.74
CA MET A 1 13.02 24.54 -16.46
C MET A 1 13.32 23.09 -16.15
N THR A 2 13.87 22.35 -17.12
CA THR A 2 14.21 20.94 -16.94
C THR A 2 15.50 20.92 -16.10
N ILE A 3 15.42 20.41 -14.88
CA ILE A 3 16.59 20.25 -14.01
C ILE A 3 17.37 19.05 -14.55
N ASP A 4 18.61 19.29 -14.97
CA ASP A 4 19.55 18.22 -15.33
C ASP A 4 19.91 17.46 -14.04
N ILE A 5 19.44 16.21 -13.94
CA ILE A 5 19.53 15.38 -12.74
C ILE A 5 21.00 15.07 -12.40
N GLY A 6 21.92 15.11 -13.38
CA GLY A 6 23.35 14.90 -13.18
C GLY A 6 24.10 16.06 -12.53
N GLN A 7 23.47 17.21 -12.30
CA GLN A 7 24.14 18.42 -11.77
C GLN A 7 23.43 19.04 -10.55
N MET A 8 22.60 18.28 -9.84
CA MET A 8 21.97 18.80 -8.62
C MET A 8 23.02 19.05 -7.52
N THR A 9 22.96 20.22 -6.88
CA THR A 9 23.78 20.49 -5.70
C THR A 9 23.23 19.72 -4.49
N GLU A 10 24.08 19.46 -3.49
CA GLU A 10 23.65 18.80 -2.24
C GLU A 10 22.46 19.52 -1.57
N GLU A 11 22.46 20.86 -1.58
CA GLU A 11 21.36 21.66 -1.04
C GLU A 11 20.05 21.46 -1.82
N GLN A 12 20.12 21.35 -3.14
CA GLN A 12 18.96 21.07 -3.98
C GLN A 12 18.44 19.64 -3.76
N VAL A 13 19.33 18.67 -3.57
CA VAL A 13 18.96 17.29 -3.22
C VAL A 13 18.26 17.25 -1.86
N LEU A 14 18.85 17.89 -0.85
CA LEU A 14 18.28 17.95 0.49
C LEU A 14 16.89 18.59 0.49
N GLN A 15 16.72 19.72 -0.19
CA GLN A 15 15.42 20.38 -0.28
C GLN A 15 14.35 19.48 -0.89
N ARG A 16 14.68 18.71 -1.94
CA ARG A 16 13.76 17.74 -2.54
C ARG A 16 13.35 16.63 -1.59
N LEU A 17 14.27 16.16 -0.74
CA LEU A 17 13.97 15.14 0.26
C LEU A 17 13.07 15.69 1.38
N LEU A 18 13.26 16.95 1.76
CA LEU A 18 12.41 17.63 2.75
C LEU A 18 10.98 17.83 2.23
N ASP A 19 10.81 18.03 0.93
CA ASP A 19 9.52 18.23 0.26
C ASP A 19 8.84 16.89 -0.15
N ALA A 20 9.39 15.73 0.23
CA ALA A 20 8.91 14.41 -0.18
C ALA A 20 7.74 13.86 0.66
N ASP A 21 6.92 14.73 1.27
CA ASP A 21 5.79 14.35 2.12
C ASP A 21 4.54 13.90 1.33
N THR A 22 4.50 14.24 0.05
CA THR A 22 3.37 13.93 -0.84
C THR A 22 3.62 12.62 -1.59
N LEU A 23 2.82 11.60 -1.26
CA LEU A 23 2.88 10.29 -1.90
C LEU A 23 2.04 10.26 -3.20
N PRO A 24 2.44 9.47 -4.21
CA PRO A 24 1.69 9.37 -5.46
C PRO A 24 0.29 8.76 -5.22
N GLU A 25 -0.69 9.21 -6.00
CA GLU A 25 -2.09 8.78 -5.92
C GLU A 25 -2.60 8.33 -7.29
N ARG A 26 -3.52 7.36 -7.31
CA ARG A 26 -4.26 6.91 -8.50
C ARG A 26 -5.71 6.67 -8.14
N THR A 27 -6.62 6.99 -9.04
CA THR A 27 -8.03 6.55 -8.93
C THR A 27 -8.30 5.47 -9.95
N VAL A 28 -8.83 4.34 -9.50
CA VAL A 28 -9.21 3.19 -10.34
C VAL A 28 -10.71 2.91 -10.21
N LEU A 29 -11.33 2.38 -11.26
CA LEU A 29 -12.75 2.03 -11.25
C LEU A 29 -12.91 0.55 -10.89
N LEU A 30 -13.64 0.24 -9.81
CA LEU A 30 -14.13 -1.11 -9.57
C LEU A 30 -15.39 -1.34 -10.41
N GLU A 31 -15.22 -1.86 -11.63
CA GLU A 31 -16.29 -1.96 -12.64
C GLU A 31 -17.54 -2.65 -12.12
N ARG A 32 -17.40 -3.79 -11.41
CA ARG A 32 -18.51 -4.57 -10.86
C ARG A 32 -19.38 -3.74 -9.90
N LEU A 33 -18.76 -2.84 -9.14
CA LEU A 33 -19.45 -1.99 -8.16
C LEU A 33 -19.81 -0.62 -8.74
N GLY A 34 -19.25 -0.24 -9.88
CA GLY A 34 -19.42 1.08 -10.48
C GLY A 34 -18.89 2.21 -9.60
N ILE A 35 -17.90 1.95 -8.75
CA ILE A 35 -17.35 2.94 -7.81
C ILE A 35 -15.88 3.29 -8.11
N PRO A 36 -15.49 4.56 -7.98
CA PRO A 36 -14.09 4.92 -7.98
C PRO A 36 -13.44 4.58 -6.64
N VAL A 37 -12.21 4.05 -6.69
CA VAL A 37 -11.34 3.82 -5.54
C VAL A 37 -10.10 4.68 -5.71
N LYS A 38 -9.95 5.67 -4.84
CA LYS A 38 -8.75 6.51 -4.77
C LYS A 38 -7.74 5.85 -3.84
N ILE A 39 -6.56 5.58 -4.37
CA ILE A 39 -5.45 4.89 -3.70
C ILE A 39 -4.25 5.82 -3.66
N ARG A 40 -3.52 5.78 -2.54
CA ARG A 40 -2.25 6.47 -2.35
C ARG A 40 -1.16 5.46 -2.04
N GLY A 41 0.06 5.72 -2.50
CA GLY A 41 1.23 4.93 -2.14
C GLY A 41 1.44 4.86 -0.62
N LEU A 42 2.19 3.86 -0.18
CA LEU A 42 2.60 3.69 1.21
C LEU A 42 4.11 3.88 1.32
N THR A 43 4.55 4.56 2.37
CA THR A 43 5.99 4.61 2.71
C THR A 43 6.50 3.23 3.10
N GLY A 44 7.81 3.01 2.95
CA GLY A 44 8.45 1.78 3.43
C GLY A 44 8.09 1.46 4.88
N LYS A 45 8.13 2.45 5.78
CA LYS A 45 7.74 2.29 7.20
C LYS A 45 6.33 1.71 7.36
N GLN A 46 5.36 2.20 6.59
CA GLN A 46 3.98 1.70 6.65
C GLN A 46 3.90 0.25 6.17
N VAL A 47 4.53 -0.07 5.03
CA VAL A 47 4.54 -1.42 4.47
C VAL A 47 5.23 -2.41 5.40
N PHE A 48 6.40 -2.08 5.96
CA PHE A 48 7.10 -2.91 6.94
C PHE A 48 6.26 -3.14 8.20
N GLY A 49 5.63 -2.09 8.73
CA GLY A 49 4.77 -2.22 9.89
C GLY A 49 3.54 -3.10 9.63
N ILE A 50 2.95 -3.02 8.43
CA ILE A 50 1.85 -3.92 8.03
C ILE A 50 2.37 -5.36 7.94
N ARG A 51 3.50 -5.59 7.29
CA ARG A 51 4.10 -6.93 7.13
C ARG A 51 4.38 -7.58 8.48
N GLU A 52 4.96 -6.84 9.42
CA GLU A 52 5.24 -7.34 10.76
C GLU A 52 3.97 -7.78 11.48
N ARG A 53 2.91 -6.95 11.47
CA ARG A 53 1.61 -7.31 12.07
C ARG A 53 0.95 -8.52 11.42
N CYS A 54 1.26 -8.79 10.16
CA CYS A 54 0.74 -9.95 9.44
C CYS A 54 1.66 -11.18 9.55
N THR A 55 2.80 -11.08 10.24
CA THR A 55 3.74 -12.20 10.40
C THR A 55 3.53 -12.90 11.73
N GLU A 56 3.12 -14.17 11.67
CA GLU A 56 3.06 -15.03 12.85
C GLU A 56 4.45 -15.60 13.16
N ARG A 57 4.89 -15.43 14.41
CA ARG A 57 6.12 -16.06 14.93
C ARG A 57 5.74 -17.20 15.86
N LYS A 58 6.18 -18.41 15.54
CA LYS A 58 5.95 -19.62 16.37
C LYS A 58 7.26 -20.30 16.68
N GLU A 59 7.52 -20.57 17.95
CA GLU A 59 8.66 -21.39 18.35
C GLU A 59 8.29 -22.87 18.23
N ARG A 60 9.11 -23.63 17.50
CA ARG A 60 8.97 -25.08 17.33
C ARG A 60 10.35 -25.73 17.52
N ARG A 61 10.49 -26.54 18.57
CA ARG A 61 11.72 -27.31 18.87
C ARG A 61 12.99 -26.43 18.94
N GLY A 62 12.90 -25.26 19.58
CA GLY A 62 14.02 -24.33 19.72
C GLY A 62 14.37 -23.54 18.45
N GLN A 63 13.52 -23.62 17.41
CA GLN A 63 13.62 -22.81 16.21
C GLN A 63 12.43 -21.87 16.11
N THR A 64 12.68 -20.60 15.83
CA THR A 64 11.64 -19.63 15.49
C THR A 64 11.25 -19.82 14.03
N VAL A 65 9.98 -20.15 13.80
CA VAL A 65 9.39 -20.20 12.46
C VAL A 65 8.55 -18.94 12.28
N GLU A 66 8.88 -18.15 11.27
CA GLU A 66 8.07 -17.00 10.85
C GLU A 66 7.22 -17.40 9.65
N ARG A 67 5.94 -17.00 9.66
CA ARG A 67 5.02 -17.18 8.53
C ARG A 67 4.23 -15.90 8.32
N LEU A 68 4.37 -15.31 7.14
CA LEU A 68 3.50 -14.22 6.70
C LEU A 68 2.12 -14.76 6.33
N ASP A 69 1.08 -14.14 6.87
CA ASP A 69 -0.27 -14.26 6.34
C ASP A 69 -0.39 -13.32 5.12
N GLU A 70 -0.19 -13.88 3.92
CA GLU A 70 -0.22 -13.13 2.66
C GLU A 70 -1.58 -12.51 2.37
N GLU A 71 -2.66 -13.18 2.77
CA GLU A 71 -4.01 -12.70 2.57
C GLU A 71 -4.27 -11.47 3.46
N LEU A 72 -3.99 -11.60 4.76
CA LEU A 72 -4.10 -10.50 5.71
C LEU A 72 -3.18 -9.33 5.31
N PHE A 73 -1.97 -9.63 4.82
CA PHE A 73 -1.04 -8.62 4.33
C PHE A 73 -1.61 -7.82 3.16
N ASN A 74 -2.17 -8.50 2.15
CA ASN A 74 -2.74 -7.82 0.98
C ASN A 74 -3.94 -6.94 1.37
N VAL A 75 -4.90 -7.44 2.14
CA VAL A 75 -6.07 -6.64 2.55
C VAL A 75 -5.69 -5.47 3.45
N SER A 76 -4.65 -5.63 4.27
CA SER A 76 -4.10 -4.55 5.11
C SER A 76 -3.44 -3.45 4.29
N LEU A 77 -2.73 -3.81 3.21
CA LEU A 77 -2.17 -2.83 2.27
C LEU A 77 -3.28 -2.03 1.59
N ILE A 78 -4.30 -2.71 1.04
CA ILE A 78 -5.43 -2.08 0.36
C ILE A 78 -6.18 -1.14 1.31
N ALA A 79 -6.51 -1.60 2.51
CA ALA A 79 -7.22 -0.79 3.51
C ALA A 79 -6.42 0.45 3.91
N ALA A 80 -5.11 0.31 4.15
CA ALA A 80 -4.25 1.42 4.55
C ALA A 80 -3.98 2.43 3.42
N ALA A 81 -3.92 1.96 2.17
CA ALA A 81 -3.64 2.77 0.99
C ALA A 81 -4.89 3.46 0.41
N THR A 82 -6.08 2.95 0.70
CA THR A 82 -7.32 3.54 0.19
C THR A 82 -7.60 4.88 0.87
N VAL A 83 -7.67 5.95 0.07
CA VAL A 83 -8.13 7.28 0.49
C VAL A 83 -9.66 7.35 0.45
N THR A 84 -10.28 6.84 -0.61
CA THR A 84 -11.73 6.67 -0.73
C THR A 84 -12.06 5.40 -1.53
N PRO A 85 -13.13 4.64 -1.17
CA PRO A 85 -14.07 4.89 -0.09
C PRO A 85 -13.50 4.58 1.31
N ALA A 86 -14.16 5.09 2.35
CA ALA A 86 -13.81 4.78 3.73
C ALA A 86 -14.28 3.37 4.11
N TRP A 87 -13.43 2.36 3.93
CA TRP A 87 -13.77 0.95 4.22
C TRP A 87 -14.15 0.68 5.68
N GLY A 88 -13.66 1.51 6.61
CA GLY A 88 -14.03 1.48 8.02
C GLY A 88 -15.30 2.25 8.38
N ASP A 89 -16.10 2.68 7.40
CA ASP A 89 -17.38 3.35 7.68
C ASP A 89 -18.31 2.46 8.49
N GLY A 90 -18.94 3.02 9.54
CA GLY A 90 -19.78 2.27 10.47
C GLY A 90 -20.95 1.54 9.79
N LYS A 91 -21.48 2.05 8.68
CA LYS A 91 -22.54 1.37 7.92
C LYS A 91 -22.01 0.15 7.19
N LEU A 92 -20.78 0.21 6.67
CA LEU A 92 -20.13 -0.94 6.06
C LEU A 92 -19.81 -2.00 7.11
N LEU A 93 -19.20 -1.61 8.22
CA LEU A 93 -18.89 -2.51 9.33
C LEU A 93 -20.14 -3.24 9.83
N ALA A 94 -21.25 -2.51 10.06
CA ALA A 94 -22.51 -3.10 10.51
C ALA A 94 -23.13 -4.03 9.46
N LYS A 95 -23.21 -3.60 8.19
CA LYS A 95 -23.81 -4.41 7.11
C LYS A 95 -23.07 -5.73 6.90
N PHE A 96 -21.75 -5.68 6.96
CA PHE A 96 -20.90 -6.83 6.72
C PHE A 96 -20.49 -7.56 7.99
N SER A 97 -21.04 -7.23 9.17
CA SER A 97 -20.63 -7.80 10.46
C SER A 97 -19.11 -7.91 10.61
N ALA A 98 -18.43 -6.83 10.24
CA ALA A 98 -16.98 -6.73 10.14
C ALA A 98 -16.45 -5.89 11.30
N SER A 99 -15.32 -6.30 11.85
CA SER A 99 -14.62 -5.66 12.96
C SER A 99 -13.61 -4.60 12.52
N SER A 100 -13.22 -4.62 11.24
CA SER A 100 -12.23 -3.69 10.70
C SER A 100 -12.44 -3.39 9.21
N ALA A 101 -11.73 -2.39 8.71
CA ALA A 101 -11.71 -2.03 7.29
C ALA A 101 -11.17 -3.18 6.41
N GLU A 102 -10.14 -3.88 6.87
CA GLU A 102 -9.56 -5.05 6.21
C GLU A 102 -10.60 -6.17 6.04
N GLU A 103 -11.42 -6.39 7.05
CA GLU A 103 -12.48 -7.40 7.00
C GLU A 103 -13.62 -6.98 6.06
N VAL A 104 -13.95 -5.69 6.00
CA VAL A 104 -14.88 -5.16 4.98
C VAL A 104 -14.33 -5.38 3.57
N VAL A 105 -13.06 -5.02 3.34
CA VAL A 105 -12.38 -5.21 2.05
C VAL A 105 -12.41 -6.69 1.64
N LYS A 106 -12.03 -7.59 2.56
CA LYS A 106 -12.03 -9.05 2.36
C LYS A 106 -13.42 -9.62 2.06
N ARG A 107 -14.48 -9.09 2.67
CA ARG A 107 -15.86 -9.58 2.48
C ARG A 107 -16.54 -9.04 1.21
N ILE A 108 -16.21 -7.83 0.77
CA ILE A 108 -16.88 -7.17 -0.37
C ILE A 108 -16.20 -7.50 -1.70
N LEU A 109 -14.87 -7.51 -1.71
CA LEU A 109 -14.08 -7.58 -2.93
C LEU A 109 -13.80 -9.03 -3.32
N LEU A 110 -13.82 -9.27 -4.63
CA LEU A 110 -13.47 -10.57 -5.21
C LEU A 110 -11.95 -10.75 -5.20
N ALA A 111 -11.48 -12.01 -5.25
CA ALA A 111 -10.06 -12.32 -5.23
C ALA A 111 -9.25 -11.60 -6.34
N GLY A 112 -9.80 -11.51 -7.55
CA GLY A 112 -9.17 -10.75 -8.65
C GLY A 112 -9.14 -9.24 -8.42
N GLU A 113 -10.16 -8.68 -7.77
CA GLU A 113 -10.21 -7.26 -7.39
C GLU A 113 -9.17 -6.96 -6.29
N LEU A 114 -9.05 -7.86 -5.31
CA LEU A 114 -8.02 -7.79 -4.26
C LEU A 114 -6.60 -7.86 -4.85
N SER A 115 -6.37 -8.76 -5.82
CA SER A 115 -5.07 -8.84 -6.51
C SER A 115 -4.78 -7.53 -7.23
N ALA A 116 -5.70 -7.06 -8.08
CA ALA A 116 -5.50 -5.87 -8.90
C ALA A 116 -5.31 -4.59 -8.06
N LEU A 117 -6.07 -4.42 -6.97
CA LEU A 117 -5.88 -3.29 -6.07
C LEU A 117 -4.55 -3.39 -5.31
N GLY A 118 -4.18 -4.60 -4.86
CA GLY A 118 -2.88 -4.85 -4.23
C GLY A 118 -1.72 -4.44 -5.14
N ASP A 119 -1.77 -4.83 -6.41
CA ASP A 119 -0.76 -4.46 -7.42
C ASP A 119 -0.67 -2.95 -7.58
N VAL A 120 -1.81 -2.25 -7.69
CA VAL A 120 -1.83 -0.77 -7.76
C VAL A 120 -1.22 -0.13 -6.51
N VAL A 121 -1.46 -0.69 -5.32
CA VAL A 121 -0.85 -0.19 -4.08
C VAL A 121 0.66 -0.37 -4.11
N LEU A 122 1.15 -1.54 -4.52
CA LEU A 122 2.58 -1.83 -4.58
C LEU A 122 3.29 -0.96 -5.62
N ASP A 123 2.67 -0.76 -6.79
CA ASP A 123 3.14 0.16 -7.84
C ASP A 123 3.32 1.58 -7.29
N LEU A 124 2.28 2.14 -6.67
CA LEU A 124 2.32 3.48 -6.08
C LEU A 124 3.30 3.57 -4.90
N SER A 125 3.58 2.45 -4.23
CA SER A 125 4.58 2.36 -3.16
C SER A 125 6.00 2.14 -3.68
N GLY A 126 6.19 2.14 -5.01
CA GLY A 126 7.50 2.12 -5.65
C GLY A 126 8.12 0.73 -5.79
N PHE A 127 7.39 -0.37 -5.61
CA PHE A 127 7.94 -1.73 -5.73
C PHE A 127 8.40 -2.09 -7.14
N ASN A 128 7.84 -1.44 -8.15
CA ASN A 128 8.19 -1.62 -9.57
C ASN A 128 9.00 -0.43 -10.11
N THR A 129 9.68 0.32 -9.24
CA THR A 129 10.57 1.43 -9.65
C THR A 129 11.90 0.87 -10.15
N GLU A 130 12.25 1.18 -11.38
CA GLU A 130 13.59 0.93 -11.92
C GLU A 130 14.52 2.10 -11.55
N LEU A 131 15.76 1.78 -11.17
CA LEU A 131 16.79 2.78 -10.92
C LEU A 131 17.66 2.90 -12.17
N GLU A 132 17.81 4.13 -12.67
CA GLU A 132 18.66 4.43 -13.82
C GLU A 132 20.05 4.89 -13.36
N ASP A 133 21.08 4.41 -14.04
CA ASP A 133 22.44 4.93 -13.87
C ASP A 133 22.55 6.32 -14.50
N VAL A 134 22.93 7.32 -13.69
CA VAL A 134 23.31 8.63 -14.19
C VAL A 134 24.76 8.58 -14.65
N LYS A 135 25.00 8.80 -15.94
CA LYS A 135 26.37 8.90 -16.48
C LYS A 135 26.95 10.28 -16.13
N ASN A 136 28.14 10.25 -15.52
CA ASN A 136 28.94 11.44 -15.21
C ASN A 136 29.50 12.11 -16.47
#